data_AF-X0YH03-F1
#
_entry.id   AF-X0YH03-F1
#
_cell.length_a   1.000
_cell.length_b   1.000
_cell.length_c   1.000
_cell.angle_alpha   90.00
_cell.angle_beta   90.00
_cell.angle_gamma   90.00
#
_symmetry.space_group_name_H-M   'P 1'
#
loop_
_entity.id
_entity.type
_entity.pdbx_description
1 polymer ?
#
loop_
_entity_poly.entity_id
_entity_poly.type
_entity_poly.pdbx_seq_one_letter_code
_entity_poly.pdbx_strand_id
1 'polypeptide(L)' 'MKNTHFQLITHLRPRGDQPQAIEKLTRGILKGDKEQTLIGVTGSGKTFTAA' A
#
# COMPACT_ATOMS: atom_id res chain seq x y z
N MET A 1 12.65 -11.24 -22.50
CA MET A 1 11.88 -10.01 -22.23
C MET A 1 12.10 -9.65 -20.77
N LYS A 2 12.50 -8.41 -20.43
CA LYS A 2 12.62 -7.99 -19.02
C LYS A 2 11.21 -7.78 -18.45
N ASN A 3 10.93 -8.39 -17.31
CA ASN A 3 9.68 -8.21 -16.59
C ASN A 3 9.74 -6.87 -15.85
N THR A 4 8.94 -5.88 -16.26
CA THR A 4 8.95 -4.50 -15.74
C THR A 4 7.96 -4.28 -14.59
N HIS A 5 7.37 -5.34 -14.06
CA HIS A 5 6.48 -5.24 -12.91
C HIS A 5 7.25 -4.86 -11.64
N PHE A 6 6.63 -4.01 -10.83
CA PHE A 6 7.12 -3.69 -9.50
C PHE A 6 7.18 -4.97 -8.64
N GLN A 7 8.29 -5.16 -7.92
CA GLN A 7 8.50 -6.26 -6.99
C GLN A 7 8.96 -5.71 -5.65
N LEU A 8 8.10 -5.83 -4.63
CA LEU A 8 8.45 -5.44 -3.27
C LEU A 8 9.33 -6.52 -2.63
N ILE A 9 10.62 -6.22 -2.42
CA ILE A 9 11.56 -7.11 -1.73
C ILE A 9 11.60 -6.76 -0.26
N THR A 10 11.12 -7.66 0.60
CA THR A 10 11.01 -7.41 2.05
C THR A 10 10.93 -8.72 2.84
N HIS A 11 11.37 -8.69 4.10
CA HIS A 11 11.10 -9.75 5.08
C HIS A 11 9.87 -9.45 5.94
N LEU A 12 9.32 -8.25 5.83
CA LEU A 12 8.17 -7.80 6.59
C LEU A 12 6.88 -8.30 5.92
N ARG A 13 5.86 -8.54 6.75
CA ARG A 13 4.50 -8.83 6.29
C ARG A 13 3.59 -7.71 6.79
N PRO A 14 2.59 -7.26 6.00
CA PRO A 14 1.59 -6.32 6.48
C PRO A 14 0.92 -6.85 7.76
N ARG A 15 0.77 -5.99 8.76
CA ARG A 15 0.20 -6.32 10.08
C ARG A 15 -0.63 -5.15 10.63
N GLY A 16 -1.44 -5.44 11.66
CA GLY A 16 -2.37 -4.44 12.22
C GLY A 16 -3.34 -3.96 11.15
N ASP A 17 -3.47 -2.64 11.01
CA ASP A 17 -4.39 -2.02 10.04
C ASP A 17 -3.82 -1.93 8.61
N GLN A 18 -2.54 -2.25 8.41
CA GLN A 18 -1.88 -2.13 7.10
C GLN A 18 -2.58 -2.94 6.00
N PRO A 19 -2.98 -4.21 6.19
CA PRO A 19 -3.67 -4.98 5.14
C PRO A 19 -4.96 -4.30 4.67
N GLN A 20 -5.75 -3.76 5.60
CA GLN A 20 -6.99 -3.06 5.27
C GLN A 20 -6.73 -1.73 4.56
N ALA A 21 -5.70 -0.99 4.98
CA ALA A 21 -5.30 0.26 4.33
C ALA A 21 -4.86 0.01 2.88
N ILE A 22 -4.02 -1.01 2.65
CA ILE A 22 -3.60 -1.44 1.31
C ILE A 22 -4.83 -1.75 0.46
N GLU A 23 -5.73 -2.61 0.96
CA GLU A 23 -6.92 -3.02 0.22
C GLU A 23 -7.84 -1.84 -0.15
N LYS A 24 -8.06 -0.89 0.77
CA LYS A 24 -8.85 0.32 0.51
C LYS A 24 -8.21 1.20 -0.56
N LEU A 25 -6.90 1.46 -0.45
CA LEU A 25 -6.17 2.29 -1.41
C LEU A 25 -6.15 1.66 -2.80
N THR A 26 -5.86 0.36 -2.88
CA THR A 26 -5.89 -0.40 -4.14
C THR A 26 -7.26 -0.35 -4.79
N ARG A 27 -8.34 -0.56 -4.00
CA ARG A 27 -9.71 -0.47 -4.54
C ARG A 27 -10.02 0.92 -5.09
N GLY A 28 -9.65 1.99 -4.39
CA GLY A 28 -9.88 3.35 -4.88
C GLY A 28 -9.13 3.63 -6.19
N ILE A 29 -7.88 3.14 -6.32
CA ILE A 29 -7.10 3.28 -7.56
C ILE A 29 -7.80 2.54 -8.71
N LEU A 30 -8.21 1.29 -8.48
CA LEU A 30 -8.88 0.48 -9.50
C LEU A 30 -10.25 1.03 -9.91
N LYS A 31 -10.92 1.73 -8.99
CA LYS A 31 -12.19 2.42 -9.25
C LYS A 31 -12.01 3.74 -10.01
N GLY A 32 -10.79 4.29 -10.05
CA GLY A 32 -10.49 5.59 -10.68
C GLY A 32 -10.71 6.79 -9.77
N ASP A 33 -10.68 6.60 -8.45
CA ASP A 33 -10.75 7.70 -7.48
C ASP A 33 -9.51 8.59 -7.66
N LYS A 34 -9.73 9.88 -7.93
CA LYS A 34 -8.65 10.84 -8.26
C LYS A 34 -7.75 11.16 -7.07
N GLU A 35 -8.32 11.18 -5.87
CA GLU A 35 -7.64 11.60 -4.65
C GLU A 35 -7.97 10.63 -3.52
N GLN A 36 -6.94 10.24 -2.76
CA GLN A 36 -7.06 9.37 -1.60
C GLN A 36 -6.04 9.79 -0.54
N THR A 37 -6.36 9.58 0.73
CA THR A 37 -5.47 9.95 1.85
C THR A 37 -5.19 8.75 2.74
N LEU A 38 -3.91 8.43 2.93
CA LEU A 38 -3.47 7.45 3.92
C LEU A 38 -3.19 8.16 5.25
N ILE A 39 -4.14 8.10 6.18
CA ILE A 39 -3.98 8.64 7.53
C ILE A 39 -3.42 7.54 8.44
N GLY A 40 -2.31 7.82 9.10
CA GLY A 40 -1.71 6.88 10.05
C GLY A 40 -0.79 7.59 11.05
N VAL A 41 -0.74 7.07 12.27
CA VAL A 41 0.12 7.58 13.34
C VAL A 41 1.61 7.44 13.02
N THR A 42 2.48 8.11 13.77
CA THR A 42 3.94 7.95 13.65
C THR A 42 4.34 6.51 13.98
N GLY A 43 5.26 5.93 13.20
CA GLY A 43 5.70 4.54 13.39
C GLY A 43 4.77 3.45 12.84
N SER A 44 3.61 3.79 12.27
CA SER A 44 2.66 2.80 11.73
C SER A 44 3.11 2.11 10.44
N GLY A 45 4.25 2.50 9.87
CA GLY A 45 4.79 1.90 8.65
C GLY A 45 4.17 2.41 7.34
N LYS A 46 3.72 3.68 7.28
CA LYS A 46 3.08 4.28 6.08
C LYS A 46 3.87 4.07 4.77
N THR A 47 5.19 4.13 4.81
CA THR A 47 6.05 3.84 3.65
C THR A 47 5.88 2.41 3.15
N PHE A 48 5.82 1.44 4.06
CA PHE A 48 5.62 0.04 3.71
C PHE A 48 4.20 -0.23 3.21
N THR A 49 3.20 0.50 3.72
CA THR A 49 1.81 0.42 3.25
C THR A 49 1.64 0.95 1.82
N ALA A 50 2.47 1.90 1.37
CA ALA A 50 2.32 2.56 0.08
C ALA A 50 3.22 1.99 -1.05
N ALA A 51 4.16 1.11 -0.72
CA ALA A 51 5.10 0.50 -1.66
C ALA A 51 4.51 -0.77 -2.29
#